data_AF-A0A955Y7Y1-F1
#
_entry.id   AF-A0A955Y7Y1-F1
#
_cell.length_a   1.000
_cell.length_b   1.000
_cell.length_c   1.000
_cell.angle_alpha   90.00
_cell.angle_beta   90.00
_cell.angle_gamma   90.00
#
_symmetry.space_group_name_H-M   'P 1'
#
loop_
_entity.id
_entity.type
_entity.pdbx_description
1 polymer ?
#
loop_
_entity_poly.entity_id
_entity_poly.type
_entity_poly.pdbx_seq_one_letter_code
_entity_poly.pdbx_strand_id
1 'polypeptide(L)'
;MAILKVAQLGHPVLRLVARPVTAQEIASEEFQRFCDDLLETMEEYDGTGLAAPQVHASLRVVVLSLDGEREPEFFVNPIITVIGEETSSMMEGCLSVEGMRARVWRPNHIRVHALDRYGKPKAYELEGFPAVVTQHECDHLDGVLYVDRCDTRTLAFMTQYKRFGPVDEWLAEAELEGAEDEEGDDLDVDDVEDASSEEGELATHGGEITEIAPMPGIGPEDDHTEVEVR
;
A
#
# COMPACT_ATOMS: atom_id res chain seq x y z
N MET A 1 -6.07 27.04 -14.40
CA MET A 1 -5.49 25.79 -13.92
C MET A 1 -6.59 24.74 -14.05
N ALA A 2 -6.23 23.47 -14.15
CA ALA A 2 -7.13 22.38 -14.45
C ALA A 2 -6.97 21.22 -13.44
N ILE A 3 -8.11 20.67 -13.02
CA ILE A 3 -8.14 19.42 -12.24
C ILE A 3 -7.83 18.24 -13.17
N LEU A 4 -6.75 17.53 -12.87
CA LEU A 4 -6.30 16.36 -13.59
C LEU A 4 -7.00 15.10 -13.07
N LYS A 5 -7.26 14.14 -13.96
CA LYS A 5 -7.85 12.86 -13.55
C LYS A 5 -6.81 12.00 -12.85
N VAL A 6 -7.18 11.48 -11.67
CA VAL A 6 -6.34 10.54 -10.93
C VAL A 6 -6.46 9.12 -11.52
N ALA A 7 -5.33 8.58 -11.95
CA ALA A 7 -5.18 7.19 -12.36
C ALA A 7 -5.49 6.25 -11.19
N GLN A 8 -6.29 5.21 -11.46
CA GLN A 8 -6.69 4.21 -10.48
C GLN A 8 -5.84 2.94 -10.61
N LEU A 9 -5.77 2.18 -9.51
CA LEU A 9 -5.07 0.90 -9.42
C LEU A 9 -5.41 -0.01 -10.61
N GLY A 10 -4.38 -0.58 -11.23
CA GLY A 10 -4.48 -1.33 -12.47
C GLY A 10 -4.07 -0.53 -13.71
N HIS A 11 -4.08 0.80 -13.67
CA HIS A 11 -3.55 1.62 -14.76
C HIS A 11 -2.01 1.48 -14.84
N PRO A 12 -1.42 1.20 -16.01
CA PRO A 12 0.00 0.84 -16.14
C PRO A 12 0.95 1.95 -15.69
N VAL A 13 0.57 3.23 -15.84
CA VAL A 13 1.42 4.37 -15.42
C VAL A 13 1.86 4.30 -13.95
N LEU A 14 1.02 3.71 -13.08
CA LEU A 14 1.28 3.57 -11.65
C LEU A 14 2.33 2.49 -11.33
N ARG A 15 2.75 1.72 -12.34
CA ARG A 15 3.73 0.63 -12.23
C ARG A 15 5.03 0.91 -12.98
N LEU A 16 5.13 2.05 -13.66
CA LEU A 16 6.31 2.45 -14.41
C LEU A 16 7.22 3.31 -13.53
N VAL A 17 8.53 3.08 -13.62
CA VAL A 17 9.53 3.98 -13.04
C VAL A 17 9.50 5.31 -13.79
N ALA A 18 9.20 6.38 -13.06
CA ALA A 18 9.10 7.71 -13.62
C ALA A 18 10.48 8.27 -13.99
N ARG A 19 10.56 8.96 -15.13
CA ARG A 19 11.83 9.54 -15.58
C ARG A 19 12.16 10.82 -14.82
N PRO A 20 13.45 11.13 -14.61
CA PRO A 20 13.86 12.43 -14.08
C PRO A 20 13.41 13.59 -14.97
N VAL A 21 13.16 14.74 -14.34
CA VAL A 21 12.90 16.02 -15.01
C VAL A 21 14.21 16.75 -15.23
N THR A 22 14.46 17.22 -16.44
CA THR A 22 15.67 17.98 -16.79
C THR A 22 15.59 19.44 -16.33
N ALA A 23 16.75 20.10 -16.17
CA ALA A 23 16.78 21.52 -15.82
C ALA A 23 16.08 22.41 -16.87
N GLN A 24 16.14 22.02 -18.14
CA GLN A 24 15.47 22.71 -19.24
C GLN A 24 13.94 22.60 -19.13
N GLU A 25 13.43 21.42 -18.78
CA GLU A 25 11.99 21.23 -18.54
C GLU A 25 11.52 22.04 -17.33
N ILE A 26 12.26 22.02 -16.22
CA ILE A 26 11.92 22.80 -15.01
C ILE A 26 11.77 24.30 -15.32
N ALA A 27 12.64 24.83 -16.17
CA ALA A 27 12.61 26.24 -16.58
C ALA A 27 11.47 26.59 -17.56
N SER A 28 10.74 25.60 -18.08
CA SER A 28 9.66 25.82 -19.04
C SER A 28 8.36 26.27 -18.36
N GLU A 29 7.58 27.10 -19.06
CA GLU A 29 6.24 27.47 -18.57
C GLU A 29 5.28 26.27 -18.52
N GLU A 30 5.49 25.26 -19.37
CA GLU A 30 4.69 24.04 -19.39
C GLU A 30 4.84 23.28 -18.09
N PHE A 31 6.07 23.13 -17.59
CA PHE A 31 6.33 22.51 -16.30
C PHE A 31 5.73 23.31 -15.14
N GLN A 32 5.79 24.64 -15.18
CA GLN A 32 5.19 25.47 -14.14
C GLN A 32 3.67 25.32 -14.12
N ARG A 33 3.01 25.33 -15.28
CA ARG A 33 1.57 25.06 -15.38
C ARG A 33 1.23 23.66 -14.89
N PHE A 34 2.03 22.66 -15.24
CA PHE A 34 1.84 21.29 -14.74
C PHE A 34 1.96 21.20 -13.21
N CYS A 35 2.91 21.91 -12.60
CA CYS A 35 3.01 21.98 -11.14
C CYS A 35 1.75 22.62 -10.53
N ASP A 36 1.25 23.69 -11.13
CA ASP A 36 0.03 24.36 -10.68
C ASP A 36 -1.20 23.43 -10.77
N ASP A 37 -1.37 22.74 -11.90
CA ASP A 37 -2.46 21.77 -12.10
C ASP A 37 -2.32 20.57 -11.13
N LEU A 38 -1.10 20.13 -10.82
CA LEU A 38 -0.84 19.05 -9.86
C LEU A 38 -1.23 19.45 -8.43
N LEU A 39 -0.91 20.69 -8.02
CA LEU A 39 -1.31 21.24 -6.73
C LEU A 39 -2.83 21.37 -6.63
N GLU A 40 -3.46 22.00 -7.63
CA GLU A 40 -4.93 22.18 -7.64
C GLU A 40 -5.65 20.83 -7.60
N THR A 41 -5.11 19.81 -8.30
CA THR A 41 -5.63 18.44 -8.23
C THR A 41 -5.46 17.83 -6.85
N MET A 42 -4.31 17.98 -6.20
CA MET A 42 -4.10 17.47 -4.84
C MET A 42 -5.11 18.08 -3.86
N GLU A 43 -5.34 19.39 -3.94
CA GLU A 43 -6.29 20.12 -3.09
C GLU A 43 -7.74 19.71 -3.35
N GLU A 44 -8.17 19.61 -4.61
CA GLU A 44 -9.53 19.20 -4.98
C GLU A 44 -9.90 17.80 -4.46
N TYR A 45 -8.92 16.90 -4.37
CA TYR A 45 -9.11 15.54 -3.88
C TYR A 45 -8.86 15.40 -2.36
N ASP A 46 -8.72 16.50 -1.62
CA ASP A 46 -8.40 16.54 -0.18
C ASP A 46 -7.14 15.69 0.16
N GLY A 47 -6.14 15.70 -0.73
CA GLY A 47 -4.91 14.93 -0.60
C GLY A 47 -3.84 15.64 0.25
N THR A 48 -3.06 14.85 1.00
CA THR A 48 -1.84 15.34 1.71
C THR A 48 -0.60 15.30 0.81
N GLY A 49 -0.67 14.55 -0.28
CA GLY A 49 0.37 14.44 -1.30
C GLY A 49 -0.21 13.94 -2.62
N LEU A 50 0.49 14.24 -3.71
CA LEU A 50 0.18 13.73 -5.04
C LEU A 50 1.44 13.63 -5.89
N ALA A 51 1.65 12.46 -6.50
CA ALA A 51 2.73 12.21 -7.42
C ALA A 51 2.29 12.37 -8.89
N ALA A 52 3.18 12.90 -9.74
CA ALA A 52 2.91 13.08 -11.17
C ALA A 52 2.43 11.79 -11.89
N PRO A 53 2.94 10.57 -11.58
CA PRO A 53 2.40 9.34 -12.16
C PRO A 53 0.91 9.15 -11.91
N GLN A 54 0.39 9.60 -10.77
CA GLN A 54 -1.03 9.50 -10.44
C GLN A 54 -1.91 10.36 -11.34
N VAL A 55 -1.37 11.39 -11.99
CA VAL A 55 -2.09 12.21 -13.00
C VAL A 55 -1.63 11.87 -14.42
N HIS A 56 -1.22 10.62 -14.65
CA HIS A 56 -0.80 10.07 -15.94
C HIS A 56 0.51 10.67 -16.51
N ALA A 57 1.27 11.42 -15.71
CA ALA A 57 2.56 11.98 -16.11
C ALA A 57 3.71 11.19 -15.46
N SER A 58 4.43 10.38 -16.25
CA SER A 58 5.55 9.57 -15.74
C SER A 58 6.82 10.41 -15.51
N LEU A 59 6.76 11.37 -14.59
CA LEU A 59 7.84 12.29 -14.18
C LEU A 59 8.13 12.16 -12.69
N ARG A 60 9.40 12.34 -12.30
CA ARG A 60 9.80 12.35 -10.88
C ARG A 60 9.46 13.67 -10.19
N VAL A 61 8.17 13.90 -9.97
CA VAL A 61 7.64 15.10 -9.30
C VAL A 61 6.55 14.70 -8.33
N VAL A 62 6.63 15.23 -7.12
CA VAL A 62 5.58 15.12 -6.10
C VAL A 62 5.27 16.50 -5.54
N VAL A 63 4.01 16.72 -5.17
CA VAL A 63 3.57 17.86 -4.34
C VAL A 63 3.10 17.32 -2.99
N LEU A 64 3.45 18.02 -1.91
CA LEU A 64 3.24 17.57 -0.53
C LEU A 64 2.74 18.73 0.33
N SER A 65 1.77 18.46 1.20
CA SER A 65 1.33 19.36 2.27
C SER A 65 1.63 18.70 3.62
N LEU A 66 2.80 18.98 4.20
CA LEU A 66 3.37 18.16 5.28
C LEU A 66 2.84 18.48 6.69
N ASP A 67 2.39 19.72 6.94
CA ASP A 67 2.01 20.16 8.29
C ASP A 67 0.80 21.11 8.32
N GLY A 68 0.13 21.35 7.19
CA GLY A 68 -1.07 22.19 7.06
C GLY A 68 -0.86 23.68 7.38
N GLU A 69 0.24 24.04 8.02
CA GLU A 69 0.66 25.41 8.31
C GLU A 69 1.64 25.95 7.26
N ARG A 70 2.38 25.07 6.59
CA ARG A 70 3.26 25.44 5.47
C ARG A 70 2.54 25.38 4.14
N GLU A 71 2.97 26.27 3.27
CA GLU A 71 2.64 26.20 1.85
C GLU A 71 3.07 24.83 1.27
N PRO A 72 2.23 24.22 0.42
CA PRO A 72 2.58 22.99 -0.27
C PRO A 72 3.94 23.09 -0.98
N GLU A 73 4.72 22.02 -0.88
CA GLU A 73 6.06 21.96 -1.45
C GLU A 73 6.14 20.95 -2.59
N PHE A 74 6.91 21.32 -3.61
CA PHE A 74 7.25 20.43 -4.72
C PHE A 74 8.62 19.83 -4.51
N PHE A 75 8.72 18.50 -4.61
CA PHE A 75 9.99 17.80 -4.71
C PHE A 75 10.14 17.24 -6.12
N VAL A 76 11.10 17.80 -6.86
CA VAL A 76 11.49 17.36 -8.20
C VAL A 76 12.76 16.55 -8.10
N ASN A 77 12.76 15.37 -8.74
CA ASN A 77 13.83 14.37 -8.67
C ASN A 77 14.26 14.04 -7.21
N PRO A 78 13.33 13.73 -6.29
CA PRO A 78 13.69 13.47 -4.90
C PRO A 78 14.53 12.19 -4.75
N ILE A 79 15.42 12.22 -3.77
CA ILE A 79 16.22 11.09 -3.30
C ILE A 79 16.04 11.00 -1.78
N ILE A 80 15.54 9.85 -1.30
CA ILE A 80 15.37 9.54 0.12
C ILE A 80 16.59 8.78 0.64
N THR A 81 17.06 9.15 1.83
CA THR A 81 18.00 8.38 2.64
C THR A 81 17.36 8.10 3.99
N VAL A 82 17.30 6.84 4.41
CA VAL A 82 16.79 6.46 5.73
C VAL A 82 17.83 6.82 6.81
N ILE A 83 17.35 7.35 7.94
CA ILE A 83 18.18 7.67 9.10
C ILE A 83 17.74 6.78 10.27
N GLY A 84 18.66 5.98 10.78
CA GLY A 84 18.39 5.04 11.87
C GLY A 84 17.61 3.79 11.44
N GLU A 85 17.15 3.02 12.42
CA GLU A 85 16.48 1.73 12.23
C GLU A 85 15.03 1.75 12.72
N GLU A 86 14.58 2.83 13.36
CA GLU A 86 13.23 2.94 13.90
C GLU A 86 12.21 2.99 12.75
N THR A 87 11.18 2.16 12.88
CA THR A 87 10.02 2.15 11.98
C THR A 87 8.76 2.45 12.75
N SER A 88 7.83 3.17 12.11
CA SER A 88 6.48 3.38 12.62
C SER A 88 5.46 2.76 11.66
N SER A 89 4.33 2.32 12.21
CA SER A 89 3.20 1.84 11.42
C SER A 89 2.11 2.90 11.36
N MET A 90 1.54 3.11 10.18
CA MET A 90 0.41 4.02 9.97
C MET A 90 -0.61 3.40 9.03
N MET A 91 -1.88 3.79 9.19
CA MET A 91 -2.92 3.47 8.22
C MET A 91 -2.76 4.40 7.02
N GLU A 92 -2.32 3.83 5.90
CA GLU A 92 -2.11 4.57 4.66
C GLU A 92 -3.29 4.42 3.70
N GLY A 93 -3.44 5.43 2.86
CA GLY A 93 -4.34 5.45 1.74
C GLY A 93 -3.76 6.15 0.55
N CYS A 94 -4.42 6.00 -0.58
CA CYS A 94 -3.97 6.59 -1.82
C CYS A 94 -5.17 7.05 -2.64
N LEU A 95 -5.06 8.20 -3.30
CA LEU A 95 -6.06 8.69 -4.25
C LEU A 95 -6.22 7.75 -5.47
N SER A 96 -5.21 6.92 -5.74
CA SER A 96 -5.22 5.89 -6.78
C SER A 96 -5.79 4.54 -6.33
N VAL A 97 -6.13 4.38 -5.04
CA VAL A 97 -6.80 3.17 -4.50
C VAL A 97 -7.98 3.64 -3.65
N GLU A 98 -9.00 4.13 -4.35
CA GLU A 98 -10.11 4.83 -3.72
C GLU A 98 -10.87 3.94 -2.72
N GLY A 99 -11.25 4.53 -1.59
CA GLY A 99 -12.09 3.88 -0.59
C GLY A 99 -11.42 2.82 0.28
N MET A 100 -10.13 2.53 0.07
CA MET A 100 -9.39 1.51 0.84
C MET A 100 -8.23 2.12 1.64
N ARG A 101 -7.89 1.47 2.75
CA ARG A 101 -6.71 1.74 3.58
C ARG A 101 -6.10 0.44 4.07
N ALA A 102 -4.82 0.46 4.41
CA ALA A 102 -4.14 -0.64 5.08
C ALA A 102 -3.00 -0.11 5.96
N ARG A 103 -2.57 -0.92 6.93
CA ARG A 103 -1.40 -0.63 7.76
C ARG A 103 -0.13 -0.86 6.96
N VAL A 104 0.76 0.13 6.98
CA VAL A 104 2.07 0.07 6.33
C VAL A 104 3.14 0.47 7.34
N TRP A 105 4.26 -0.26 7.32
CA TRP A 105 5.43 0.05 8.13
C TRP A 105 6.45 0.83 7.31
N ARG A 106 6.91 1.96 7.83
CA ARG A 106 7.93 2.78 7.18
C ARG A 106 9.02 3.20 8.17
N PRO A 107 10.25 3.42 7.69
CA PRO A 107 11.25 4.19 8.41
C PRO A 107 10.66 5.48 8.97
N ASN A 108 10.86 5.70 10.28
CA ASN A 108 10.28 6.83 10.99
C ASN A 108 11.04 8.14 10.72
N HIS A 109 12.30 8.05 10.28
CA HIS A 109 13.18 9.20 10.05
C HIS A 109 13.91 9.06 8.71
N ILE A 110 13.77 10.08 7.87
CA ILE A 110 14.43 10.17 6.57
C ILE A 110 15.08 11.54 6.35
N ARG A 111 16.07 11.57 5.46
CA ARG A 111 16.54 12.78 4.79
C ARG A 111 16.16 12.74 3.32
N VAL A 112 15.60 13.84 2.83
CA VAL A 112 15.29 14.05 1.42
C VAL A 112 16.20 15.10 0.82
N HIS A 113 16.76 14.78 -0.33
CA HIS A 113 17.37 15.75 -1.24
C HIS A 113 16.49 15.86 -2.50
N ALA A 114 16.12 17.07 -2.88
CA ALA A 114 15.29 17.32 -4.06
C ALA A 114 15.63 18.69 -4.67
N LEU A 115 15.07 18.97 -5.84
CA LEU A 115 14.93 20.33 -6.36
C LEU A 115 13.51 20.82 -6.06
N ASP A 116 13.35 22.12 -5.85
CA ASP A 116 12.01 22.73 -5.91
C ASP A 116 11.51 22.88 -7.35
N ARG A 117 10.27 23.36 -7.51
CA ARG A 117 9.67 23.60 -8.83
C ARG A 117 10.43 24.60 -9.71
N TYR A 118 11.38 25.36 -9.16
CA TYR A 118 12.23 26.31 -9.89
C TYR A 118 13.67 25.79 -10.07
N GLY A 119 13.94 24.54 -9.67
CA GLY A 119 15.25 23.91 -9.83
C GLY A 119 16.24 24.26 -8.72
N LYS A 120 15.80 24.92 -7.64
CA LYS A 120 16.69 25.22 -6.51
C LYS A 120 16.84 23.98 -5.62
N PRO A 121 18.06 23.59 -5.24
CA PRO A 121 18.28 22.48 -4.33
C PRO A 121 17.64 22.73 -2.96
N LYS A 122 16.99 21.69 -2.43
CA LYS A 122 16.44 21.64 -1.09
C LYS A 122 16.85 20.34 -0.40
N ALA A 123 16.99 20.42 0.92
CA ALA A 123 17.25 19.26 1.77
C ALA A 123 16.38 19.36 3.02
N TYR A 124 15.72 18.27 3.34
CA TYR A 124 14.84 18.16 4.51
C TYR A 124 15.20 16.94 5.31
N GLU A 125 15.13 17.08 6.63
CA GLU A 125 15.15 15.97 7.57
C GLU A 125 13.74 15.87 8.16
N LEU A 126 13.10 14.74 7.97
CA LEU A 126 11.68 14.53 8.24
C LEU A 126 11.52 13.32 9.14
N GLU A 127 10.64 13.45 10.13
CA GLU A 127 10.28 12.39 11.07
C GLU A 127 8.76 12.22 11.15
N GLY A 128 8.29 11.03 11.54
CA GLY A 128 6.88 10.75 11.76
C GLY A 128 6.02 10.90 10.51
N PHE A 129 4.86 11.55 10.64
CA PHE A 129 3.87 11.65 9.55
C PHE A 129 4.42 12.30 8.26
N PRO A 130 5.13 13.44 8.30
CA PRO A 130 5.80 13.99 7.11
C PRO A 130 6.76 13.01 6.41
N ALA A 131 7.49 12.19 7.18
CA ALA A 131 8.37 11.18 6.61
C ALA A 131 7.58 10.08 5.90
N VAL A 132 6.45 9.64 6.48
CA VAL A 132 5.57 8.62 5.89
C VAL A 132 4.96 9.12 4.58
N VAL A 133 4.36 10.31 4.58
CA VAL A 133 3.75 10.90 3.37
C VAL A 133 4.81 11.06 2.27
N THR A 134 5.99 11.59 2.60
CA THR A 134 7.06 11.77 1.61
C THR A 134 7.54 10.45 1.01
N GLN A 135 7.67 9.41 1.82
CA GLN A 135 8.00 8.06 1.34
C GLN A 135 6.90 7.47 0.46
N HIS A 136 5.63 7.67 0.82
CA HIS A 136 4.48 7.24 0.01
C HIS A 136 4.51 7.89 -1.38
N GLU A 137 4.65 9.21 -1.45
CA GLU A 137 4.68 9.91 -2.74
C GLU A 137 5.90 9.55 -3.58
N CYS A 138 7.06 9.32 -2.95
CA CYS A 138 8.26 8.90 -3.67
C CYS A 138 8.16 7.47 -4.19
N ASP A 139 7.47 6.56 -3.50
CA ASP A 139 7.22 5.20 -4.00
C ASP A 139 6.47 5.20 -5.34
N HIS A 140 5.51 6.12 -5.53
CA HIS A 140 4.81 6.27 -6.81
C HIS A 140 5.76 6.58 -7.97
N LEU A 141 6.87 7.29 -7.71
CA LEU A 141 7.88 7.60 -8.73
C LEU A 141 8.65 6.36 -9.18
N ASP A 142 8.64 5.31 -8.38
CA ASP A 142 9.29 4.03 -8.65
C ASP A 142 8.29 2.93 -9.02
N GLY A 143 7.01 3.29 -9.24
CA GLY A 143 5.94 2.36 -9.61
C GLY A 143 5.47 1.45 -8.46
N VAL A 144 5.76 1.86 -7.22
CA VAL A 144 5.40 1.15 -5.99
C VAL A 144 4.19 1.84 -5.36
N LEU A 145 3.21 1.05 -4.95
CA LEU A 145 2.01 1.50 -4.26
C LEU A 145 2.00 0.97 -2.83
N TYR A 146 1.26 1.63 -1.94
CA TYR A 146 1.19 1.19 -0.55
C TYR A 146 0.66 -0.24 -0.39
N VAL A 147 -0.17 -0.71 -1.32
CA VAL A 147 -0.68 -2.10 -1.34
C VAL A 147 0.41 -3.15 -1.58
N ASP A 148 1.58 -2.76 -2.10
CA ASP A 148 2.73 -3.66 -2.25
C ASP A 148 3.56 -3.77 -0.95
N ARG A 149 3.33 -2.87 0.01
CA ARG A 149 4.06 -2.77 1.28
C ARG A 149 3.19 -3.03 2.51
N CYS A 150 1.87 -3.04 2.35
CA CYS A 150 0.95 -3.14 3.47
C CYS A 150 0.86 -4.55 4.04
N ASP A 151 0.43 -4.65 5.30
CA ASP A 151 -0.14 -5.89 5.79
C ASP A 151 -1.51 -6.11 5.13
N THR A 152 -1.59 -7.09 4.24
CA THR A 152 -2.81 -7.39 3.46
C THR A 152 -3.98 -7.82 4.33
N ARG A 153 -3.76 -8.30 5.56
CA ARG A 153 -4.85 -8.64 6.50
C ARG A 153 -5.54 -7.40 7.06
N THR A 154 -4.84 -6.26 7.07
CA THR A 154 -5.38 -4.96 7.51
C THR A 154 -6.05 -4.17 6.40
N LEU A 155 -6.00 -4.66 5.15
CA LEU A 155 -6.59 -3.99 4.01
C LEU A 155 -8.12 -3.98 4.14
N ALA A 156 -8.69 -2.78 4.23
CA ALA A 156 -10.13 -2.62 4.46
C ALA A 156 -10.71 -1.46 3.64
N PHE A 157 -11.95 -1.64 3.18
CA PHE A 157 -12.76 -0.50 2.77
C PHE A 157 -13.05 0.40 3.95
N MET A 158 -12.95 1.72 3.76
CA MET A 158 -13.18 2.69 4.83
C MET A 158 -14.60 2.64 5.40
N THR A 159 -15.59 2.18 4.63
CA THR A 159 -16.94 1.94 5.13
C THR A 159 -16.98 0.80 6.15
N GLN A 160 -16.20 -0.26 5.95
CA GLN A 160 -16.07 -1.37 6.88
C GLN A 160 -15.21 -0.96 8.08
N TYR A 161 -14.05 -0.35 7.84
CA TYR A 161 -13.16 0.14 8.90
C TYR A 161 -13.89 1.09 9.86
N LYS A 162 -14.71 2.04 9.36
CA LYS A 162 -15.49 2.94 10.23
C LYS A 162 -16.57 2.23 11.05
N ARG A 163 -17.11 1.12 10.54
CA ARG A 163 -18.18 0.36 11.19
C ARG A 163 -17.64 -0.58 12.27
N PHE A 164 -16.50 -1.17 11.99
CA PHE A 164 -15.96 -2.31 12.72
C PHE A 164 -14.69 -1.95 13.49
N GLY A 165 -13.91 -0.98 13.01
CA GLY A 165 -12.63 -0.61 13.60
C GLY A 165 -11.46 -1.29 12.87
N PRO A 166 -10.26 -1.16 13.45
CA PRO A 166 -9.03 -1.75 12.90
C PRO A 166 -9.04 -3.28 13.02
N VAL A 167 -8.82 -3.95 11.88
CA VAL A 167 -8.90 -5.42 11.77
C VAL A 167 -7.82 -6.12 12.62
N ASP A 168 -6.67 -5.49 12.76
CA ASP A 168 -5.53 -5.99 13.53
C ASP A 168 -5.79 -6.05 15.04
N GLU A 169 -6.65 -5.19 15.59
CA GLU A 169 -7.02 -5.26 17.01
C GLU A 169 -7.80 -6.55 17.30
N TRP A 170 -8.76 -6.91 16.45
CA TRP A 170 -9.55 -8.13 16.61
C TRP A 170 -8.78 -9.41 16.30
N LEU A 171 -7.87 -9.37 15.33
CA LEU A 171 -7.01 -10.51 15.03
C LEU A 171 -6.10 -10.83 16.21
N ALA A 172 -5.53 -9.80 16.85
CA ALA A 172 -4.71 -9.99 18.04
C ALA A 172 -5.52 -10.56 19.21
N GLU A 173 -6.76 -10.10 19.42
CA GLU A 173 -7.67 -10.65 20.43
C GLU A 173 -8.00 -12.13 20.16
N ALA A 174 -8.35 -12.49 18.92
CA ALA A 174 -8.67 -13.88 18.55
C ALA A 174 -7.47 -14.83 18.64
N GLU A 175 -6.26 -14.35 18.32
CA GLU A 175 -5.02 -15.12 18.48
C GLU A 175 -4.70 -15.36 19.97
N LEU A 176 -4.97 -14.39 20.84
CA LEU A 176 -4.83 -14.56 22.29
C LEU A 176 -5.86 -15.54 22.86
N GLU A 177 -7.13 -15.42 22.46
CA GLU A 177 -8.19 -16.36 22.89
C GLU A 177 -7.89 -17.80 22.44
N GLY A 178 -7.39 -18.00 21.22
CA GLY A 178 -7.02 -19.33 20.73
C GLY A 178 -5.77 -19.93 21.39
N ALA A 179 -4.85 -19.10 21.90
CA ALA A 179 -3.68 -19.56 22.62
C ALA A 179 -4.00 -20.02 24.05
N GLU A 180 -4.98 -19.41 24.71
CA GLU A 180 -5.45 -19.83 26.04
C GLU A 180 -6.15 -21.21 26.00
N ASP A 181 -6.78 -21.56 24.88
CA ASP A 181 -7.42 -22.87 24.69
C ASP A 181 -6.43 -24.03 24.44
N GLU A 182 -5.21 -23.75 23.96
CA GLU A 182 -4.17 -24.77 23.71
C GLU A 182 -3.30 -25.10 24.95
N GLU A 183 -3.20 -24.21 25.94
CA GLU A 183 -2.49 -24.48 27.22
C GLU A 183 -3.35 -25.29 28.23
N GLY A 184 -4.58 -25.66 27.87
CA GLY A 184 -5.53 -26.37 28.73
C GLY A 184 -5.51 -27.90 28.67
N ASP A 185 -4.68 -28.52 27.81
CA ASP A 185 -4.56 -29.98 27.70
C ASP A 185 -3.26 -30.46 28.35
N ASP A 186 -3.15 -30.25 29.68
CA ASP A 186 -2.27 -31.05 30.52
C ASP A 186 -2.80 -32.50 30.45
N LEU A 187 -2.28 -33.26 29.49
CA LEU A 187 -2.44 -34.71 29.46
C LEU A 187 -1.90 -35.26 30.79
N ASP A 188 -2.80 -35.71 31.64
CA ASP A 188 -2.52 -36.49 32.85
C ASP A 188 -1.61 -37.68 32.47
N VAL A 189 -0.30 -37.51 32.65
CA VAL A 189 0.69 -38.60 32.59
C VAL A 189 0.66 -39.35 33.93
N ASP A 190 -0.45 -40.03 34.18
CA ASP A 190 -0.57 -41.04 35.23
C ASP A 190 -1.37 -42.24 34.69
N ASP A 191 -0.73 -43.02 33.81
CA ASP A 191 -1.00 -44.47 33.73
C ASP A 191 0.15 -45.16 32.96
N VAL A 192 1.21 -45.49 33.70
CA VAL A 192 2.21 -46.47 33.28
C VAL A 192 2.10 -47.67 34.20
N GLU A 193 1.16 -48.58 33.89
CA GLU A 193 1.23 -49.96 34.37
C GLU A 193 1.10 -50.94 33.19
N ASP A 194 2.28 -51.46 32.82
CA ASP A 194 2.61 -52.83 32.44
C ASP A 194 1.47 -53.77 31.96
N ALA A 195 1.47 -54.09 30.66
CA ALA A 195 0.95 -55.37 30.17
C ALA A 195 1.74 -55.83 28.93
N SER A 196 2.55 -56.85 29.17
CA SER A 196 3.26 -57.67 28.19
C SER A 196 2.34 -58.38 27.20
N SER A 197 2.90 -58.62 26.00
CA SER A 197 2.57 -59.65 25.00
C SER A 197 1.20 -59.60 24.31
N GLU A 198 1.20 -59.34 23.01
CA GLU A 198 0.89 -60.33 21.97
C GLU A 198 1.21 -59.77 20.57
N GLU A 199 1.81 -60.61 19.73
CA GLU A 199 2.08 -60.34 18.32
C GLU A 199 0.78 -60.37 17.51
N GLY A 200 0.61 -59.44 16.56
CA GLY A 200 -0.59 -59.44 15.71
C GLY A 200 -0.57 -58.42 14.57
N GLU A 201 -0.04 -58.86 13.43
CA GLU A 201 -0.38 -58.51 12.03
C GLU A 201 -0.43 -57.04 11.55
N LEU A 202 0.44 -56.77 10.57
CA LEU A 202 0.40 -55.62 9.67
C LEU A 202 -0.94 -55.56 8.91
N ALA A 203 -1.66 -54.45 9.08
CA ALA A 203 -2.68 -54.02 8.13
C ALA A 203 -2.23 -52.71 7.47
N THR A 204 -1.78 -52.81 6.22
CA THR A 204 -1.59 -51.65 5.33
C THR A 204 -2.96 -51.09 4.96
N HIS A 205 -3.29 -49.88 5.42
CA HIS A 205 -4.38 -49.10 4.85
C HIS A 205 -3.80 -47.85 4.18
N GLY A 206 -3.75 -47.91 2.85
CA GLY A 206 -3.57 -46.75 2.01
C GLY A 206 -4.78 -45.84 2.17
N GLY A 207 -4.56 -44.66 2.74
CA GLY A 207 -5.53 -43.59 2.72
C GLY A 207 -5.56 -42.97 1.33
N GLU A 208 -6.67 -43.19 0.62
CA GLU A 208 -7.00 -42.51 -0.61
C GLU A 208 -7.06 -40.98 -0.37
N ILE A 209 -6.38 -40.26 -1.25
CA ILE A 209 -6.56 -38.83 -1.50
C ILE A 209 -8.02 -38.61 -1.92
N THR A 210 -8.82 -38.02 -1.05
CA THR A 210 -10.16 -37.55 -1.39
C THR A 210 -10.04 -36.38 -2.37
N GLU A 211 -10.45 -36.60 -3.62
CA GLU A 211 -10.64 -35.55 -4.62
C GLU A 211 -11.61 -34.49 -4.07
N ILE A 212 -11.14 -33.24 -4.04
CA ILE A 212 -11.97 -32.07 -3.78
C ILE A 212 -12.93 -31.93 -4.96
N ALA A 213 -14.24 -32.02 -4.69
CA ALA A 213 -15.27 -31.83 -5.70
C ALA A 213 -15.19 -30.42 -6.33
N PRO A 214 -15.35 -30.28 -7.66
CA PRO A 214 -15.36 -28.97 -8.30
C PRO A 214 -16.61 -28.17 -7.92
N MET A 215 -16.40 -26.90 -7.55
CA MET A 215 -17.45 -25.92 -7.32
C MET A 215 -18.34 -25.78 -8.56
N PRO A 216 -19.68 -25.68 -8.42
CA PRO A 216 -20.57 -25.55 -9.56
C PRO A 216 -20.53 -24.13 -10.16
N GLY A 217 -20.08 -24.05 -11.42
CA GLY A 217 -20.64 -23.18 -12.46
C GLY A 217 -20.33 -21.69 -12.40
N ILE A 218 -19.23 -21.27 -13.02
CA ILE A 218 -19.20 -20.00 -13.77
C ILE A 218 -19.31 -20.38 -15.24
N GLY A 219 -20.49 -20.15 -15.82
CA GLY A 219 -20.71 -20.28 -17.26
C GLY A 219 -19.99 -19.16 -18.02
N PRO A 220 -19.65 -19.38 -19.30
CA PRO A 220 -19.04 -18.34 -20.12
C PRO A 220 -20.12 -17.32 -20.51
N GLU A 221 -19.92 -16.05 -20.19
CA GLU A 221 -20.62 -14.97 -20.89
C GLU A 221 -19.73 -14.57 -22.08
N ASP A 222 -20.06 -15.13 -23.24
CA ASP A 222 -19.56 -14.67 -24.53
C ASP A 222 -20.13 -13.28 -24.87
N ASP A 223 -19.19 -12.40 -25.20
CA ASP A 223 -19.19 -11.41 -26.27
C ASP A 223 -20.48 -11.21 -27.09
N HIS A 224 -20.93 -9.96 -27.18
CA HIS A 224 -21.17 -9.23 -28.44
C HIS A 224 -22.09 -8.03 -28.20
N THR A 225 -21.57 -6.80 -28.36
CA THR A 225 -22.33 -5.74 -29.05
C THR A 225 -21.38 -4.70 -29.64
N GLU A 226 -21.06 -4.87 -30.92
CA GLU A 226 -20.73 -3.75 -31.80
C GLU A 226 -21.92 -2.78 -31.85
N VAL A 227 -21.71 -1.48 -31.66
CA VAL A 227 -22.56 -0.46 -32.27
C VAL A 227 -21.71 0.72 -32.77
N GLU A 228 -22.00 1.07 -34.02
CA GLU A 228 -21.30 1.87 -35.01
C GLU A 228 -20.89 3.30 -34.63
N VAL A 229 -19.75 3.67 -35.23
CA VAL A 229 -19.28 5.03 -35.51
C VAL A 229 -20.23 5.73 -36.50
N ARG A 230 -20.72 6.92 -36.13
CA ARG A 230 -21.02 8.02 -37.05
C ARG A 230 -20.69 9.36 -36.42
#